data_AF-A0A9X2XTI3-F1
#
_entry.id   AF-A0A9X2XTI3-F1
#
_cell.length_a   1.000
_cell.length_b   1.000
_cell.length_c   1.000
_cell.angle_alpha   90.00
_cell.angle_beta   90.00
_cell.angle_gamma   90.00
#
_symmetry.space_group_name_H-M   'P 1'
#
loop_
_entity.id
_entity.type
_entity.pdbx_description
1 polymer ?
#
loop_
_entity_poly.entity_id
_entity_poly.type
_entity_poly.pdbx_seq_one_letter_code
_entity_poly.pdbx_strand_id
1 'polypeptide(L)' 'MKTILNRMAAPTPPFFVKLRNIGLVLTAVSIALTSAPIALPVVVIKIAGYLAVAGGVASAVSQVAVSDE' A
#
# COMPACT_ATOMS: atom_id res chain seq x y z
N MET A 1 17.03 10.14 -18.98
CA MET A 1 17.26 9.70 -17.58
C MET A 1 17.04 10.82 -16.56
N LYS A 2 17.56 12.04 -16.75
CA LYS A 2 17.39 13.16 -15.80
C LYS A 2 15.93 13.47 -15.42
N THR A 3 14.99 13.31 -16.37
CA THR A 3 13.57 13.64 -16.17
C THR A 3 12.82 12.69 -15.23
N ILE A 4 13.10 11.38 -15.25
CA ILE A 4 12.42 10.41 -14.38
C ILE A 4 12.96 10.49 -12.95
N LEU A 5 14.27 10.65 -12.79
CA LEU A 5 14.90 10.85 -11.48
C LEU A 5 14.40 12.12 -10.79
N ASN A 6 14.26 13.22 -11.54
CA ASN A 6 13.66 14.46 -11.01
C ASN A 6 12.20 14.28 -10.60
N ARG A 7 11.43 13.47 -11.34
CA ARG A 7 10.05 13.14 -11.00
C ARG A 7 9.92 12.27 -9.75
N MET A 8 10.83 11.31 -9.54
CA MET A 8 10.86 10.53 -8.30
C MET A 8 11.31 11.34 -7.07
N ALA A 9 12.09 12.40 -7.27
CA ALA A 9 12.49 13.34 -6.21
C ALA A 9 11.44 14.43 -5.93
N ALA A 10 10.40 14.53 -6.76
CA ALA A 10 9.33 15.51 -6.57
C ALA A 10 8.47 15.11 -5.34
N PRO A 11 7.95 16.09 -4.59
CA PRO A 11 7.12 15.80 -3.44
C PRO A 11 5.84 15.08 -3.86
N THR A 12 5.55 13.97 -3.20
CA THR A 12 4.31 13.21 -3.43
C THR A 12 3.10 14.07 -3.06
N PRO A 13 2.05 14.14 -3.90
CA PRO A 13 0.88 14.96 -3.60
C PRO A 13 0.21 14.56 -2.28
N PRO A 14 -0.40 15.52 -1.54
CA PRO A 14 -0.91 15.28 -0.18
C PRO A 14 -2.01 14.20 -0.12
N PHE A 15 -2.76 14.02 -1.20
CA PHE A 15 -3.73 12.92 -1.34
C PHE A 15 -3.05 11.56 -1.34
N PHE A 16 -2.01 11.37 -2.18
CA PHE A 16 -1.30 10.10 -2.31
C PHE A 16 -0.49 9.75 -1.05
N VAL A 17 -0.01 10.75 -0.30
CA VAL A 17 0.59 10.51 1.03
C VAL A 17 -0.42 9.86 1.98
N LYS A 18 -1.66 10.37 2.02
CA LYS A 18 -2.74 9.77 2.84
C LYS A 18 -3.10 8.37 2.32
N LEU A 19 -3.24 8.21 1.01
CA LEU A 19 -3.56 6.93 0.39
C LEU A 19 -2.49 5.87 0.67
N ARG A 20 -1.20 6.25 0.61
CA ARG A 20 -0.07 5.39 0.98
C ARG A 20 -0.20 4.91 2.42
N ASN A 21 -0.45 5.82 3.36
CA ASN A 21 -0.54 5.46 4.77
C ASN A 21 -1.71 4.50 5.03
N ILE A 22 -2.85 4.70 4.38
CA ILE A 22 -3.98 3.76 4.44
C ILE A 22 -3.58 2.40 3.86
N GLY A 23 -2.93 2.38 2.69
CA GLY A 23 -2.45 1.15 2.06
C GLY A 23 -1.46 0.38 2.94
N LEU A 24 -0.57 1.08 3.63
CA LEU A 24 0.41 0.50 4.55
C LEU A 24 -0.28 -0.11 5.78
N VAL A 25 -1.29 0.57 6.34
CA VAL A 25 -2.08 0.03 7.46
C VAL A 25 -2.82 -1.24 7.04
N LEU A 26 -3.49 -1.23 5.88
CA LEU A 26 -4.18 -2.42 5.36
C LEU A 26 -3.21 -3.59 5.13
N THR A 27 -2.01 -3.29 4.61
CA THR A 27 -0.95 -4.29 4.42
C THR A 27 -0.48 -4.86 5.76
N ALA A 28 -0.26 -4.01 6.76
CA ALA A 28 0.14 -4.45 8.09
C ALA A 28 -0.93 -5.34 8.75
N VAL A 29 -2.21 -4.99 8.61
CA VAL A 29 -3.33 -5.83 9.09
C VAL A 29 -3.35 -7.18 8.39
N SER A 30 -3.17 -7.19 7.06
CA SER A 30 -3.06 -8.44 6.31
C SER A 30 -1.91 -9.31 6.83
N ILE A 31 -0.72 -8.74 6.96
CA ILE A 31 0.47 -9.46 7.44
C ILE A 31 0.18 -10.05 8.81
N ALA A 32 -0.34 -9.25 9.75
CA ALA A 32 -0.68 -9.69 11.10
C ALA A 32 -1.69 -10.86 11.11
N LEU A 33 -2.73 -10.81 10.26
CA LEU A 33 -3.70 -11.89 10.14
C LEU A 33 -3.06 -13.17 9.58
N THR A 34 -2.19 -13.05 8.57
CA THR A 34 -1.56 -14.21 7.93
C THR A 34 -0.40 -14.81 8.74
N SER A 35 0.26 -14.02 9.59
CA SER A 35 1.37 -14.48 10.44
C SER A 35 0.90 -15.13 11.75
N ALA A 36 -0.41 -15.11 12.03
CA ALA A 36 -0.95 -15.70 13.24
C ALA A 36 -0.75 -17.23 13.22
N PRO A 37 -0.11 -17.83 14.25
CA PRO A 37 0.17 -19.27 14.29
C PRO A 37 -1.05 -20.10 14.73
N ILE A 38 -2.26 -19.59 14.51
CA ILE A 38 -3.52 -20.21 14.91
C ILE A 38 -4.39 -20.45 13.68
N ALA A 39 -5.15 -21.54 13.68
CA ALA A 39 -6.08 -21.84 12.60
C ALA A 39 -7.24 -20.83 12.61
N LEU A 40 -7.15 -19.81 11.75
CA LEU A 40 -8.22 -18.85 11.55
C LEU A 40 -9.28 -19.41 10.58
N PRO A 41 -10.56 -19.04 10.74
CA PRO A 41 -11.59 -19.37 9.76
C PRO A 41 -11.21 -18.89 8.36
N VAL A 42 -11.54 -19.68 7.34
CA VAL A 42 -11.19 -19.41 5.93
C VAL A 42 -11.62 -18.01 5.46
N VAL A 43 -12.77 -17.53 5.94
CA VAL A 43 -13.28 -16.19 5.61
C VAL A 43 -12.29 -15.09 6.04
N VAL A 44 -11.67 -15.24 7.22
CA VAL A 44 -10.70 -14.27 7.75
C VAL A 44 -9.44 -14.24 6.89
N ILE A 45 -8.94 -15.40 6.48
CA ILE A 45 -7.77 -15.51 5.59
C ILE A 45 -8.07 -14.92 4.20
N LYS A 46 -9.28 -15.12 3.67
CA LYS A 46 -9.70 -14.49 2.40
C LYS A 46 -9.71 -12.96 2.49
N ILE A 47 -10.24 -12.42 3.59
CA ILE A 47 -10.20 -10.97 3.85
C ILE A 47 -8.76 -10.48 3.90
N ALA A 48 -7.88 -11.17 4.63
CA ALA A 48 -6.46 -10.83 4.69
C ALA A 48 -5.83 -10.79 3.29
N GLY A 49 -6.09 -11.79 2.44
CA GLY A 49 -5.61 -11.81 1.05
C GLY A 49 -6.04 -10.57 0.25
N TYR A 50 -7.30 -10.15 0.34
CA TYR A 50 -7.76 -8.94 -0.34
C TYR A 50 -7.14 -7.66 0.25
N LEU A 51 -6.94 -7.60 1.56
CA LEU A 51 -6.25 -6.48 2.22
C LEU A 51 -4.79 -6.39 1.78
N ALA A 52 -4.10 -7.53 1.57
CA ALA A 52 -2.74 -7.58 1.06
C ALA A 52 -2.64 -6.94 -0.33
N VAL A 53 -3.54 -7.35 -1.23
CA VAL A 53 -3.57 -6.84 -2.62
C VAL A 53 -3.92 -5.36 -2.65
N ALA A 54 -5.00 -4.96 -1.97
CA ALA A 54 -5.43 -3.57 -1.94
C ALA A 54 -4.36 -2.67 -1.30
N GLY A 55 -3.81 -3.08 -0.15
CA GLY A 55 -2.79 -2.33 0.57
C GLY A 55 -1.48 -2.21 -0.20
N GLY A 56 -1.01 -3.31 -0.81
CA GLY A 56 0.21 -3.35 -1.60
C GLY A 56 0.13 -2.48 -2.86
N VAL A 57 -0.97 -2.61 -3.63
CA VAL A 57 -1.17 -1.80 -4.84
C VAL A 57 -1.31 -0.32 -4.48
N ALA A 58 -2.15 0.03 -3.51
CA ALA A 58 -2.33 1.42 -3.09
C ALA A 58 -1.02 2.06 -2.60
N SER A 59 -0.22 1.31 -1.83
CA SER A 59 1.07 1.80 -1.32
C SER A 59 2.11 1.97 -2.42
N ALA A 60 2.18 1.05 -3.38
CA ALA A 60 3.15 1.10 -4.47
C ALA A 60 2.83 2.24 -5.44
N VAL A 61 1.58 2.35 -5.88
CA VAL A 61 1.15 3.40 -6.82
C VAL A 61 1.29 4.79 -6.18
N SER A 62 0.95 4.93 -4.90
CA SER A 62 1.07 6.22 -4.22
C SER A 62 2.51 6.72 -4.08
N GLN A 63 3.52 5.85 -4.16
CA GLN A 63 4.94 6.25 -4.08
C GLN A 63 5.48 6.79 -5.40
N VAL A 64 4.89 6.40 -6.52
CA VAL A 64 5.30 6.85 -7.85
C VAL A 64 4.42 7.99 -8.37
N ALA A 65 3.42 8.41 -7.60
CA ALA A 65 2.57 9.53 -7.94
C ALA A 65 3.36 10.85 -7.79
N VAL A 66 3.36 11.61 -8.87
CA VAL A 66 4.02 12.91 -8.97
C VAL A 66 2.93 13.95 -9.17
N SER A 67 3.02 15.09 -8.50
CA SER A 67 2.18 16.24 -8.83
C SER A 67 2.51 16.65 -10.25
N ASP A 68 1.55 16.53 -11.17
CA ASP A 68 1.55 17.39 -12.33
C ASP A 68 1.15 18.77 -11.82
N GLU A 69 1.96 19.78 -12.15
CA GLU A 69 1.58 21.17 -11.93
C GLU A 69 0.31 21.52 -12.72
#